data_AF-A0A947MMY9-F1
#
_entry.id   AF-A0A947MMY9-F1
#
_cell.length_a   1.000
_cell.length_b   1.000
_cell.length_c   1.000
_cell.angle_alpha   90.00
_cell.angle_beta   90.00
_cell.angle_gamma   90.00
#
_symmetry.space_group_name_H-M   'P 1'
#
loop_
_entity.id
_entity.type
_entity.pdbx_description
1 polymer ?
#
loop_
_entity_poly.entity_id
_entity_poly.type
_entity_poly.pdbx_seq_one_letter_code
_entity_poly.pdbx_strand_id
1 'polypeptide(L)'
;MDPADQALVDRAVHDLNALYVEASLEVTRVVGQYVADNFFGGEVAKVEEKGKRSASFAALAEREDLKFSKSFLWYAVRLLPQLAALPGDVATKLPMSHHRLLLHVNDDKVKERLARKAVEEDLSKRQLEQAIAKHKKKASTGAKRGRKALPAYRKTIARFERVLADPDAAFAGIETLGELPQADALGIYQVVTGLKLKLEALQQVLGPRAGL
;
A
#
# COMPACT_ATOMS: atom_id res chain seq x y z
N MET A 1 1.17 -21.44 -32.51
CA MET A 1 0.60 -20.14 -32.88
C MET A 1 1.51 -19.55 -33.93
N ASP A 2 0.98 -19.17 -35.08
CA ASP A 2 1.78 -18.53 -36.13
C ASP A 2 2.37 -17.20 -35.58
N PRO A 3 3.62 -16.81 -35.88
CA PRO A 3 4.15 -15.48 -35.58
C PRO A 3 3.20 -14.32 -35.91
N ALA A 4 2.41 -14.42 -36.98
CA ALA A 4 1.40 -13.41 -37.33
C ALA A 4 0.27 -13.33 -36.30
N ASP A 5 -0.20 -14.48 -35.80
CA ASP A 5 -1.22 -14.55 -34.75
C ASP A 5 -0.69 -13.99 -33.42
N GLN A 6 0.58 -14.26 -33.09
CA GLN A 6 1.20 -13.75 -31.86
C GLN A 6 1.32 -12.23 -31.88
N ALA A 7 1.77 -11.65 -33.00
CA ALA A 7 1.88 -10.19 -33.14
C ALA A 7 0.50 -9.49 -33.04
N LEU A 8 -0.55 -10.13 -33.55
CA LEU A 8 -1.92 -9.63 -33.43
C LEU A 8 -2.40 -9.64 -31.97
N VAL A 9 -2.12 -10.72 -31.23
CA VAL A 9 -2.43 -10.81 -29.80
C VAL A 9 -1.68 -9.73 -29.00
N ASP A 10 -0.39 -9.55 -29.24
CA ASP A 10 0.42 -8.58 -28.51
C ASP A 10 -0.09 -7.14 -28.74
N ARG A 11 -0.48 -6.82 -29.98
CA ARG A 11 -1.12 -5.54 -30.31
C ARG A 11 -2.47 -5.38 -29.61
N ALA A 12 -3.33 -6.39 -29.64
CA ALA A 12 -4.64 -6.33 -28.98
C ALA A 12 -4.49 -6.13 -27.46
N VAL A 13 -3.53 -6.81 -26.82
CA VAL A 13 -3.21 -6.62 -25.41
C VAL A 13 -2.74 -5.19 -25.14
N HIS A 14 -1.86 -4.65 -25.97
CA HIS A 14 -1.41 -3.26 -25.85
C HIS A 14 -2.58 -2.27 -25.94
N ASP A 15 -3.43 -2.42 -26.96
CA ASP A 15 -4.56 -1.50 -27.22
C ASP A 15 -5.62 -1.58 -26.11
N LEU A 16 -5.95 -2.79 -25.63
CA LEU A 16 -6.87 -2.99 -24.51
C LEU A 16 -6.32 -2.42 -23.19
N ASN A 17 -5.02 -2.57 -22.94
CA ASN A 17 -4.38 -1.99 -21.76
C ASN A 17 -4.41 -0.46 -21.80
N ALA A 18 -4.14 0.15 -22.96
CA ALA A 18 -4.22 1.59 -23.14
C ALA A 18 -5.64 2.11 -22.86
N LEU A 19 -6.66 1.45 -23.44
CA LEU A 19 -8.06 1.79 -23.22
C LEU A 19 -8.47 1.66 -21.74
N TYR A 20 -8.03 0.59 -21.07
CA TYR A 20 -8.30 0.39 -19.65
C TYR A 20 -7.67 1.48 -18.76
N VAL A 21 -6.43 1.89 -19.07
CA VAL A 21 -5.74 2.96 -18.33
C VAL A 21 -6.48 4.28 -18.49
N GLU A 22 -6.85 4.65 -19.71
CA GLU A 22 -7.59 5.88 -20.00
C GLU A 22 -8.95 5.90 -19.29
N ALA A 23 -9.74 4.84 -19.45
CA ALA A 23 -11.05 4.72 -18.80
C ALA A 23 -10.93 4.78 -17.26
N SER A 24 -9.91 4.12 -16.69
CA SER A 24 -9.68 4.13 -15.24
C SER A 24 -9.33 5.51 -14.71
N LEU A 25 -8.53 6.28 -15.46
CA LEU A 25 -8.17 7.65 -15.11
C LEU A 25 -9.39 8.57 -15.17
N GLU A 26 -10.20 8.46 -16.22
CA GLU A 26 -11.39 9.29 -16.38
C GLU A 26 -12.44 9.00 -15.29
N VAL A 27 -12.72 7.73 -15.01
CA VAL A 27 -13.61 7.35 -13.89
C VAL A 27 -13.07 7.89 -12.57
N THR A 28 -11.75 7.78 -12.34
CA THR A 28 -11.11 8.34 -11.13
C THR A 28 -11.30 9.85 -11.05
N ARG A 29 -11.12 10.57 -12.16
CA ARG A 29 -11.25 12.03 -12.22
C ARG A 29 -12.69 12.46 -11.93
N VAL A 30 -13.67 11.86 -12.59
CA VAL A 30 -15.10 12.18 -12.41
C VAL A 30 -15.56 11.88 -10.99
N VAL A 31 -15.24 10.69 -10.46
CA VAL A 31 -15.62 10.33 -9.08
C VAL A 31 -14.90 11.23 -8.07
N GLY A 32 -13.61 11.49 -8.28
CA GLY A 32 -12.83 12.38 -7.44
C GLY A 32 -13.44 13.77 -7.37
N GLN A 33 -13.79 14.35 -8.54
CA GLN A 33 -14.39 15.67 -8.64
C GLN A 33 -15.76 15.72 -7.94
N TYR A 34 -16.62 14.73 -8.20
CA TYR A 34 -17.92 14.64 -7.53
C TYR A 34 -17.77 14.62 -6.00
N VAL A 35 -16.84 13.82 -5.48
CA VAL A 35 -16.61 13.75 -4.03
C VAL A 35 -16.02 15.07 -3.49
N ALA A 36 -15.08 15.69 -4.22
CA ALA A 36 -14.51 16.97 -3.84
C ALA A 36 -15.58 18.08 -3.74
N ASP A 37 -16.44 18.18 -4.75
CA ASP A 37 -17.48 19.21 -4.82
C ASP A 37 -18.52 19.04 -3.71
N ASN A 38 -19.02 17.81 -3.52
CA ASN A 38 -20.14 17.54 -2.61
C ASN A 38 -19.73 17.41 -1.13
N PHE A 39 -18.50 16.96 -0.84
CA PHE A 39 -18.07 16.65 0.54
C PHE A 39 -16.96 17.57 1.05
N PHE A 40 -16.27 18.29 0.16
CA PHE A 40 -15.16 19.18 0.51
C PHE A 40 -15.34 20.60 -0.05
N GLY A 41 -16.47 20.92 -0.66
CA GLY A 41 -16.79 22.25 -1.19
C GLY A 41 -15.91 22.66 -2.37
N GLY A 42 -15.48 21.70 -3.18
CA GLY A 42 -14.59 21.91 -4.35
C GLY A 42 -13.13 22.17 -3.98
N GLU A 43 -12.81 22.33 -2.69
CA GLU A 43 -11.45 22.60 -2.23
C GLU A 43 -10.70 21.31 -1.91
N VAL A 44 -9.98 20.79 -2.90
CA VAL A 44 -9.18 19.56 -2.73
C VAL A 44 -8.13 19.69 -1.61
N ALA A 45 -7.66 20.92 -1.31
CA ALA A 45 -6.77 21.17 -0.18
C ALA A 45 -7.38 20.74 1.17
N LYS A 46 -8.70 20.88 1.35
CA LYS A 46 -9.41 20.44 2.57
C LYS A 46 -9.38 18.93 2.77
N VAL A 47 -9.07 18.16 1.72
CA VAL A 47 -8.97 16.70 1.77
C VAL A 47 -7.68 16.27 2.48
N GLU A 48 -6.59 17.04 2.36
CA GLU A 48 -5.36 16.77 3.13
C GLU A 48 -5.53 17.18 4.61
N GLU A 49 -6.28 18.26 4.88
CA GLU A 49 -6.48 18.79 6.23
C GLU A 49 -7.51 17.98 7.05
N LYS A 50 -8.71 17.77 6.50
CA LYS A 50 -9.82 17.07 7.18
C LYS A 50 -9.88 15.59 6.81
N GLY A 51 -9.53 15.26 5.57
CA GLY A 51 -9.38 13.91 5.03
C GLY A 51 -10.40 12.88 5.51
N LYS A 52 -9.89 11.71 5.92
CA LYS A 52 -10.67 10.56 6.43
C LYS A 52 -11.54 10.87 7.66
N ARG A 53 -11.39 12.05 8.28
CA ARG A 53 -12.11 12.44 9.50
C ARG A 53 -13.40 13.22 9.22
N SER A 54 -13.69 13.55 7.96
CA SER A 54 -14.99 14.10 7.61
C SER A 54 -16.08 13.05 7.86
N ALA A 55 -17.00 13.34 8.78
CA ALA A 55 -18.08 12.42 9.15
C ALA A 55 -18.98 12.09 7.96
N SER A 56 -19.28 13.08 7.10
CA SER A 56 -20.08 12.88 5.89
C SER A 56 -19.38 12.00 4.86
N PHE A 57 -18.06 12.16 4.68
CA PHE A 57 -17.27 11.28 3.81
C PHE A 57 -17.19 9.86 4.36
N ALA A 58 -17.01 9.70 5.67
CA ALA A 58 -16.99 8.39 6.32
C ALA A 58 -18.33 7.65 6.13
N ALA A 59 -19.45 8.35 6.33
CA ALA A 59 -20.79 7.81 6.13
C ALA A 59 -21.04 7.40 4.67
N LEU A 60 -20.62 8.21 3.68
CA LEU A 60 -20.69 7.82 2.26
C LEU A 60 -19.91 6.52 2.01
N ALA A 61 -18.69 6.43 2.56
CA ALA A 61 -17.80 5.31 2.30
C ALA A 61 -18.20 4.00 3.01
N GLU A 62 -19.18 4.05 3.91
CA GLU A 62 -19.73 2.91 4.66
C GLU A 62 -21.06 2.40 4.08
N ARG A 63 -21.59 3.05 3.03
CA ARG A 63 -22.76 2.61 2.28
C ARG A 63 -22.50 1.29 1.56
N GLU A 64 -23.29 0.26 1.86
CA GLU A 64 -23.14 -1.09 1.27
C GLU A 64 -23.53 -1.17 -0.22
N ASP A 65 -24.42 -0.29 -0.68
CA ASP A 65 -24.87 -0.27 -2.07
C ASP A 65 -23.93 0.51 -3.01
N LEU A 66 -22.91 1.18 -2.45
CA LEU A 66 -21.93 1.91 -3.23
C LEU A 66 -20.96 0.93 -3.92
N LYS A 67 -20.82 1.07 -5.25
CA LYS A 67 -19.92 0.23 -6.05
C LYS A 67 -18.43 0.55 -5.85
N PHE A 68 -18.12 1.63 -5.15
CA PHE A 68 -16.76 2.09 -4.91
C PHE A 68 -16.33 1.84 -3.47
N SER A 69 -15.14 1.27 -3.30
CA SER A 69 -14.55 1.11 -1.97
C SER A 69 -14.16 2.47 -1.36
N LYS A 70 -14.20 2.55 -0.02
CA LYS A 70 -13.65 3.66 0.77
C LYS A 70 -12.24 4.09 0.31
N SER A 71 -11.39 3.11 0.02
CA SER A 71 -10.03 3.34 -0.48
C SER A 71 -10.02 3.98 -1.88
N PHE A 72 -10.89 3.52 -2.78
CA PHE A 72 -11.01 4.11 -4.12
C PHE A 72 -11.42 5.58 -4.04
N LEU A 73 -12.49 5.89 -3.30
CA LEU A 73 -12.97 7.27 -3.13
C LEU A 73 -11.88 8.18 -2.57
N TRP A 74 -11.15 7.69 -1.57
CA TRP A 74 -10.03 8.41 -0.98
C TRP A 74 -8.95 8.75 -2.02
N TYR A 75 -8.53 7.77 -2.81
CA TYR A 75 -7.51 8.00 -3.85
C TYR A 75 -8.02 8.86 -4.99
N ALA A 76 -9.29 8.72 -5.39
CA ALA A 76 -9.88 9.49 -6.47
C ALA A 76 -9.79 11.00 -6.20
N VAL A 77 -10.13 11.42 -4.99
CA VAL A 77 -10.03 12.82 -4.58
C VAL A 77 -8.57 13.28 -4.49
N ARG A 78 -7.70 12.49 -3.85
CA ARG A 78 -6.28 12.86 -3.68
C ARG A 78 -5.51 12.96 -4.98
N LEU A 79 -5.96 12.26 -6.03
CA LEU A 79 -5.30 12.29 -7.33
C LEU A 79 -5.63 13.55 -8.14
N LEU A 80 -6.72 14.27 -7.84
CA LEU A 80 -7.11 15.45 -8.62
C LEU A 80 -5.98 16.48 -8.79
N PRO A 81 -5.27 16.92 -7.72
CA PRO A 81 -4.21 17.92 -7.87
C PRO A 81 -3.04 17.36 -8.67
N GLN A 82 -2.76 16.07 -8.55
CA GLN A 82 -1.71 15.40 -9.31
C GLN A 82 -2.07 15.28 -10.80
N LEU A 83 -3.33 14.96 -11.12
CA LEU A 83 -3.80 14.88 -12.50
C LEU A 83 -3.84 16.26 -13.17
N ALA A 84 -4.10 17.33 -12.40
CA ALA A 84 -4.02 18.70 -12.89
C ALA A 84 -2.59 19.22 -13.04
N ALA A 85 -1.66 18.76 -12.20
CA ALA A 85 -0.27 19.23 -12.21
C ALA A 85 0.64 18.48 -13.20
N LEU A 86 0.33 17.21 -13.51
CA LEU A 86 1.11 16.43 -14.48
C LEU A 86 0.74 16.84 -15.92
N PRO A 87 1.72 16.86 -16.84
CA PRO A 87 1.45 17.00 -18.28
C PRO A 87 0.48 15.93 -18.76
N GLY A 88 -0.50 16.31 -19.59
CA GLY A 88 -1.58 15.40 -20.03
C GLY A 88 -1.06 14.15 -20.73
N ASP A 89 -0.01 14.28 -21.56
CA ASP A 89 0.65 13.17 -22.27
C ASP A 89 1.36 12.19 -21.34
N VAL A 90 1.85 12.66 -20.20
CA VAL A 90 2.47 11.82 -19.16
C VAL A 90 1.39 11.19 -18.30
N ALA A 91 0.37 11.95 -17.91
CA ALA A 91 -0.70 11.48 -17.05
C ALA A 91 -1.51 10.35 -17.69
N THR A 92 -1.88 10.45 -18.97
CA THR A 92 -2.70 9.43 -19.64
C THR A 92 -1.97 8.12 -19.90
N LYS A 93 -0.64 8.14 -20.00
CA LYS A 93 0.18 6.95 -20.23
C LYS A 93 0.50 6.17 -18.96
N LEU A 94 0.30 6.75 -17.78
CA LEU A 94 0.64 6.11 -16.52
C LEU A 94 -0.52 5.24 -15.99
N PRO A 95 -0.26 3.96 -15.65
CA PRO A 95 -1.26 3.16 -14.98
C PRO A 95 -1.63 3.74 -13.60
N MET A 96 -2.87 3.52 -13.15
CA MET A 96 -3.36 3.99 -11.84
C MET A 96 -2.46 3.60 -10.65
N SER A 97 -1.77 2.47 -10.73
CA SER A 97 -0.81 2.04 -9.72
C SER A 97 0.40 2.98 -9.59
N HIS A 98 0.86 3.57 -10.70
CA HIS A 98 1.95 4.55 -10.74
C HIS A 98 1.49 5.88 -10.17
N HIS A 99 0.29 6.34 -10.55
CA HIS A 99 -0.33 7.53 -9.95
C HIS A 99 -0.38 7.45 -8.43
N ARG A 100 -0.82 6.30 -7.88
CA ARG A 100 -0.87 6.08 -6.43
C ARG A 100 0.51 6.10 -5.77
N LEU A 101 1.55 5.60 -6.43
CA LEU A 101 2.92 5.67 -5.90
C LEU A 101 3.44 7.12 -5.85
N LEU A 102 3.14 7.90 -6.88
CA LEU A 102 3.56 9.29 -7.01
C LEU A 102 2.91 10.23 -5.98
N LEU A 103 1.75 9.86 -5.42
CA LEU A 103 1.13 10.60 -4.29
C LEU A 103 2.04 10.70 -3.06
N HIS A 104 3.06 9.84 -2.94
CA HIS A 104 4.00 9.86 -1.83
C HIS A 104 5.24 10.73 -2.09
N VAL A 105 5.25 11.48 -3.19
CA VAL A 105 6.30 12.41 -3.58
C VAL A 105 5.75 13.83 -3.42
N ASN A 106 6.22 14.55 -2.39
CA ASN A 106 5.68 15.86 -2.04
C ASN A 106 6.19 17.00 -2.94
N ASP A 107 7.37 16.83 -3.55
CA ASP A 107 7.94 17.81 -4.47
C ASP A 107 7.40 17.57 -5.88
N ASP A 108 6.68 18.55 -6.43
CA ASP A 108 6.02 18.43 -7.73
C ASP A 108 7.02 18.31 -8.90
N LYS A 109 8.16 18.99 -8.84
CA LYS A 109 9.20 18.87 -9.88
C LYS A 109 9.80 17.47 -9.89
N VAL A 110 10.03 16.91 -8.70
CA VAL A 110 10.51 15.53 -8.55
C VAL A 110 9.45 14.55 -9.05
N LYS A 111 8.18 14.77 -8.70
CA LYS A 111 7.05 13.94 -9.10
C LYS A 111 6.91 13.90 -10.62
N GLU A 112 6.93 15.06 -11.28
CA GLU A 112 6.89 15.16 -12.73
C GLU A 112 8.06 14.44 -13.38
N ARG A 113 9.29 14.65 -12.89
CA ARG A 113 10.48 13.97 -13.42
C ARG A 113 10.37 12.45 -13.29
N LEU A 114 9.89 11.95 -12.14
CA LEU A 114 9.68 10.51 -11.94
C LEU A 114 8.56 9.95 -12.82
N ALA A 115 7.51 10.73 -13.04
CA ALA A 115 6.41 10.39 -13.93
C ALA A 115 6.87 10.27 -15.39
N ARG A 116 7.58 11.28 -15.91
CA ARG A 116 8.19 11.26 -17.25
C ARG A 116 9.12 10.06 -17.41
N LYS A 117 10.01 9.86 -16.44
CA LYS A 117 10.92 8.71 -16.43
C LYS A 117 10.18 7.37 -16.49
N ALA A 118 9.06 7.24 -15.78
CA ALA A 118 8.26 6.03 -15.78
C ALA A 118 7.64 5.75 -17.15
N VAL A 119 7.22 6.77 -17.88
CA VAL A 119 6.69 6.65 -19.25
C VAL A 119 7.81 6.37 -20.26
N GLU A 120 8.92 7.10 -20.19
CA GLU A 120 10.02 7.00 -21.14
C GLU A 120 10.76 5.65 -21.06
N GLU A 121 10.95 5.12 -19.85
CA GLU A 121 11.66 3.86 -19.61
C GLU A 121 10.72 2.65 -19.41
N ASP A 122 9.41 2.83 -19.64
CA ASP A 122 8.37 1.82 -19.36
C ASP A 122 8.55 1.11 -18.01
N LEU A 123 8.71 1.92 -16.95
CA LEU A 123 9.04 1.37 -15.64
C LEU A 123 7.85 0.57 -15.11
N SER A 124 8.12 -0.66 -14.68
CA SER A 124 7.17 -1.40 -13.85
C SER A 124 6.93 -0.68 -12.53
N LYS A 125 5.78 -0.96 -11.91
CA LYS A 125 5.43 -0.47 -10.56
C LYS A 125 6.58 -0.63 -9.56
N ARG A 126 7.26 -1.78 -9.58
CA ARG A 126 8.39 -2.09 -8.68
C ARG A 126 9.61 -1.22 -8.98
N GLN A 127 9.91 -0.97 -10.25
CA GLN A 127 11.02 -0.09 -10.63
C GLN A 127 10.73 1.37 -10.25
N LEU A 128 9.50 1.86 -10.47
CA LEU A 128 9.11 3.20 -10.02
C LEU A 128 9.20 3.33 -8.49
N GLU A 129 8.71 2.34 -7.74
CA GLU A 129 8.82 2.31 -6.27
C GLU A 129 10.29 2.40 -5.82
N GLN A 130 11.20 1.68 -6.47
CA GLN A 130 12.63 1.77 -6.21
C GLN A 130 13.20 3.15 -6.56
N ALA A 131 12.78 3.77 -7.67
CA ALA A 131 13.21 5.11 -8.05
C ALA A 131 12.78 6.15 -7.01
N ILE A 132 11.53 6.08 -6.54
CA ILE A 132 11.00 6.92 -5.45
C ILE A 132 11.81 6.69 -4.16
N ALA A 133 12.07 5.45 -3.79
CA ALA A 133 12.84 5.12 -2.58
C ALA A 133 14.29 5.64 -2.66
N LYS A 134 14.95 5.53 -3.83
CA LYS A 134 16.28 6.10 -4.07
C LYS A 134 16.27 7.62 -3.90
N HIS A 135 15.23 8.30 -4.41
CA HIS A 135 15.09 9.74 -4.23
C HIS A 135 14.92 10.13 -2.75
N LYS A 136 14.05 9.43 -2.01
CA LYS A 136 13.86 9.66 -0.56
C LYS A 136 15.14 9.45 0.24
N LYS A 137 15.93 8.42 -0.08
CA LYS A 137 17.23 8.18 0.56
C LYS A 137 18.22 9.33 0.32
N LYS A 138 18.32 9.82 -0.92
CA LYS A 138 19.18 10.97 -1.27
C LYS A 138 18.73 12.28 -0.58
N ALA A 139 17.43 12.49 -0.42
CA ALA A 139 16.91 13.63 0.34
C ALA A 139 17.21 13.51 1.85
N SER A 140 17.16 12.29 2.39
CA SER A 140 17.42 12.02 3.82
C SER A 140 18.89 12.09 4.24
N THR A 141 19.84 12.02 3.31
CA THR A 141 21.28 12.15 3.61
C THR A 141 21.68 13.55 4.10
N GLY A 142 20.81 14.55 3.98
CA GLY A 142 21.03 15.91 4.51
C GLY A 142 20.07 16.37 5.62
N ALA A 143 18.99 15.64 5.92
CA ALA A 143 17.92 16.14 6.79
C ALA A 143 17.50 15.12 7.87
N LYS A 144 17.79 15.48 9.13
CA LYS A 144 17.29 14.93 10.41
C LYS A 144 17.18 13.40 10.50
N ARG A 145 18.15 12.83 11.23
CA ARG A 145 18.21 11.47 11.79
C ARG A 145 16.87 11.05 12.41
N GLY A 146 15.97 10.48 11.62
CA GLY A 146 14.83 9.73 12.14
C GLY A 146 15.33 8.55 12.97
N ARG A 147 14.60 8.19 14.02
CA ARG A 147 14.90 7.04 14.89
C ARG A 147 15.16 5.81 14.02
N LYS A 148 16.35 5.20 14.15
CA LYS A 148 16.70 3.99 13.42
C LYS A 148 15.56 2.98 13.58
N ALA A 149 15.13 2.38 12.47
CA ALA A 149 14.14 1.32 12.52
C ALA A 149 14.58 0.25 13.52
N LEU A 150 13.68 -0.12 14.44
CA LEU A 150 13.98 -1.17 15.40
C LEU A 150 14.40 -2.45 14.67
N PRO A 151 15.44 -3.15 15.14
CA PRO A 151 15.80 -4.46 14.62
C PRO A 151 14.59 -5.40 14.57
N ALA A 152 14.59 -6.33 13.61
CA ALA A 152 13.47 -7.25 13.41
C ALA A 152 13.11 -8.00 14.71
N TYR A 153 14.11 -8.49 15.46
CA TYR A 153 13.88 -9.18 16.73
C TYR A 153 13.13 -8.31 17.75
N ARG A 154 13.42 -7.00 17.83
CA ARG A 154 12.74 -6.06 18.76
C ARG A 154 11.26 -5.91 18.41
N LYS A 155 10.92 -5.90 17.12
CA LYS A 155 9.52 -5.85 16.67
C LYS A 155 8.77 -7.15 16.99
N THR A 156 9.44 -8.29 16.85
CA THR A 156 8.89 -9.60 17.19
C THR A 156 8.62 -9.71 18.69
N ILE A 157 9.57 -9.29 19.54
CA ILE A 157 9.40 -9.26 21.00
C ILE A 157 8.25 -8.36 21.40
N ALA A 158 8.12 -7.17 20.80
CA ALA A 158 6.99 -6.27 21.06
C ALA A 158 5.62 -6.85 20.65
N ARG A 159 5.57 -7.85 19.76
CA ARG A 159 4.32 -8.58 19.46
C ARG A 159 4.03 -9.61 20.55
N PHE A 160 5.05 -10.33 21.01
CA PHE A 160 4.92 -11.26 22.14
C PHE A 160 4.52 -10.56 23.43
N GLU A 161 5.10 -9.39 23.73
CA GLU A 161 4.71 -8.59 24.89
C GLU A 161 3.20 -8.30 24.91
N ARG A 162 2.56 -8.09 23.74
CA ARG A 162 1.11 -7.88 23.66
C ARG A 162 0.32 -9.17 23.87
N VAL A 163 0.80 -10.29 23.33
CA VAL A 163 0.19 -11.60 23.58
C VAL A 163 0.27 -11.95 25.07
N LEU A 164 1.41 -11.66 25.71
CA LEU A 164 1.62 -11.89 27.14
C LEU A 164 0.86 -10.91 28.05
N ALA A 165 0.45 -9.76 27.53
CA ALA A 165 -0.35 -8.79 28.29
C ALA A 165 -1.79 -9.28 28.53
N ASP A 166 -2.31 -10.11 27.64
CA ASP A 166 -3.62 -10.76 27.78
C ASP A 166 -3.59 -12.15 27.12
N PRO A 167 -3.00 -13.16 27.80
CA PRO A 167 -2.86 -14.50 27.25
C PRO A 167 -4.21 -15.17 27.00
N ASP A 168 -5.18 -14.95 27.88
CA ASP A 168 -6.50 -15.58 27.81
C ASP A 168 -7.25 -15.12 26.56
N ALA A 169 -7.20 -13.82 26.23
CA ALA A 169 -7.77 -13.33 24.98
C ALA A 169 -6.97 -13.81 23.75
N ALA A 170 -5.63 -13.88 23.85
CA ALA A 170 -4.78 -14.27 22.73
C ALA A 170 -4.89 -15.76 22.37
N PHE A 171 -5.23 -16.61 23.33
CA PHE A 171 -5.40 -18.06 23.18
C PHE A 171 -6.85 -18.51 23.42
N ALA A 172 -7.82 -17.60 23.32
CA ALA A 172 -9.24 -17.94 23.44
C ALA A 172 -9.62 -19.00 22.40
N GLY A 173 -10.36 -20.04 22.83
CA GLY A 173 -10.76 -21.15 21.95
C GLY A 173 -9.70 -22.24 21.78
N ILE A 174 -8.62 -22.25 22.57
CA ILE A 174 -7.58 -23.31 22.49
C ILE A 174 -8.15 -24.71 22.74
N GLU A 175 -9.25 -24.81 23.49
CA GLU A 175 -10.01 -26.03 23.75
C GLU A 175 -10.60 -26.65 22.47
N THR A 176 -10.88 -25.85 21.43
CA THR A 176 -11.44 -26.35 20.17
C THR A 176 -10.37 -26.90 19.23
N LEU A 177 -9.07 -26.86 19.61
CA LEU A 177 -7.99 -27.41 18.77
C LEU A 177 -8.16 -28.92 18.50
N GLY A 178 -8.84 -29.64 19.41
CA GLY A 178 -9.15 -31.06 19.24
C GLY A 178 -10.14 -31.35 18.10
N GLU A 179 -10.87 -30.33 17.63
CA GLU A 179 -11.85 -30.44 16.55
C GLU A 179 -11.26 -30.15 15.17
N LEU A 180 -10.00 -29.70 15.11
CA LEU A 180 -9.35 -29.34 13.84
C LEU A 180 -9.04 -30.56 12.98
N PRO A 181 -9.13 -30.44 11.65
CA PRO A 181 -8.57 -31.43 10.74
C PRO A 181 -7.09 -31.70 11.05
N GLN A 182 -6.67 -32.96 10.92
CA GLN A 182 -5.31 -33.39 11.27
C GLN A 182 -4.21 -32.58 10.56
N ALA A 183 -4.45 -32.19 9.30
CA ALA A 183 -3.51 -31.38 8.52
C ALA A 183 -3.30 -29.98 9.14
N ASP A 184 -4.37 -29.35 9.61
CA ASP A 184 -4.31 -28.02 10.22
C ASP A 184 -3.66 -28.09 11.61
N ALA A 185 -4.01 -29.11 12.40
CA ALA A 185 -3.38 -29.35 13.70
C ALA A 185 -1.86 -29.56 13.57
N LEU A 186 -1.41 -30.32 12.56
CA LEU A 186 0.01 -30.54 12.28
C LEU A 186 0.71 -29.22 11.89
N GLY A 187 0.08 -28.40 11.05
CA GLY A 187 0.62 -27.10 10.66
C GLY A 187 0.81 -26.16 11.86
N ILE A 188 -0.19 -26.08 12.73
CA ILE A 188 -0.14 -25.29 13.97
C ILE A 188 0.98 -25.82 14.88
N TYR A 189 1.06 -27.14 15.08
CA TYR A 189 2.09 -27.76 15.90
C TYR A 189 3.52 -27.43 15.41
N GLN A 190 3.75 -27.50 14.10
CA GLN A 190 5.05 -27.15 13.51
C GLN A 190 5.42 -25.69 13.74
N VAL A 191 4.45 -24.77 13.57
CA VAL A 191 4.66 -23.34 13.83
C VAL A 191 4.99 -23.08 15.30
N VAL A 192 4.21 -23.64 16.23
CA VAL A 192 4.43 -23.48 17.68
C VAL A 192 5.78 -24.06 18.10
N THR A 193 6.14 -25.23 17.56
CA THR A 193 7.43 -25.89 17.85
C THR A 193 8.60 -25.06 17.33
N GLY A 194 8.53 -24.58 16.08
CA GLY A 194 9.54 -23.70 15.51
C GLY A 194 9.70 -22.40 16.30
N LEU A 195 8.59 -21.85 16.79
CA LEU A 195 8.59 -20.65 17.62
C LEU A 195 9.25 -20.89 18.98
N LYS A 196 8.91 -22.00 19.65
CA LYS A 196 9.50 -22.42 20.92
C LYS A 196 11.02 -22.52 20.82
N LEU A 197 11.53 -23.24 19.82
CA LEU A 197 12.97 -23.40 19.61
C LEU A 197 13.70 -22.07 19.39
N LYS A 198 13.09 -21.12 18.68
CA LYS A 198 13.67 -19.79 18.46
C LYS A 198 13.68 -18.95 19.73
N LEU A 199 12.65 -19.07 20.57
CA LEU A 199 12.57 -18.39 21.86
C LEU A 199 13.58 -18.97 22.85
N GLU A 200 13.75 -20.29 22.90
CA GLU A 200 14.79 -20.95 23.71
C GLU A 200 16.19 -20.50 23.29
N ALA A 201 16.49 -20.47 21.99
CA ALA A 201 17.77 -19.96 21.49
C ALA A 201 17.99 -18.49 21.88
N LEU A 202 16.93 -17.66 21.83
CA LEU A 202 17.01 -16.27 22.27
C LEU A 202 17.27 -16.18 23.78
N GLN A 203 16.61 -17.00 24.59
CA GLN A 203 16.80 -17.06 26.04
C GLN A 203 18.23 -17.48 26.38
N GLN A 204 18.83 -18.45 25.69
CA GLN A 204 20.23 -18.84 25.88
C GLN A 204 21.21 -17.69 25.60
N VAL A 205 20.93 -16.86 24.59
CA VAL A 205 21.76 -15.67 24.30
C VAL A 205 21.59 -14.58 25.35
N LEU A 206 20.39 -14.47 25.94
CA LEU A 206 20.07 -13.42 26.91
C LEU A 206 20.40 -13.79 28.37
N GLY A 207 20.32 -15.07 28.75
CA GLY A 207 20.53 -15.55 30.13
C GLY A 207 21.82 -15.01 30.77
N PRO A 208 23.00 -15.21 30.13
CA PRO A 208 24.27 -14.68 30.65
C PRO A 208 24.31 -13.16 30.82
N ARG A 209 23.45 -12.42 30.09
CA ARG A 209 23.36 -10.95 30.16
C ARG A 209 22.29 -10.46 31.13
N ALA A 210 21.33 -11.31 31.47
CA ALA A 210 20.26 -11.02 32.42
C ALA A 210 20.63 -11.38 33.87
N GLY A 211 21.78 -12.05 34.08
CA GLY A 211 22.17 -12.56 35.39
C GLY A 211 21.35 -13.78 35.82
N LEU A 212 20.80 -14.53 34.83
CA LEU A 212 19.99 -15.73 34.99
C LEU A 212 20.69 -16.94 34.38
#